data_AF-A0A4Q2DTP6-F1
#
_entry.id   AF-A0A4Q2DTP6-F1
#
_cell.length_a   1.000
_cell.length_b   1.000
_cell.length_c   1.000
_cell.angle_alpha   90.00
_cell.angle_beta   90.00
_cell.angle_gamma   90.00
#
_symmetry.space_group_name_H-M   'P 1'
#
loop_
_entity.id
_entity.type
_entity.pdbx_description
1 polymer ?
#
loop_
_entity_poly.entity_id
_entity_poly.type
_entity_poly.pdbx_seq_one_letter_code
_entity_poly.pdbx_strand_id
1 'polypeptide(L)'
;MRRAQSVRHYARSSIALASDDLGMLREGTETDEDILRRQLIEKDRECDKLNTLVQTLQAQLAVRPPLEDVQALQKEYKNLELILSGTQRENERCMSELERVKQREKLLERKLCELVGENWQSSLDIPSVNTSLLGNPLQPIRSAGHHQRSHTISSSPVTTLSGMYSANRHSPSPSLRGGKGRRGSYYSHDNGSSASQDQVRDSLLEEGPDSPVTQRRKPQRRSRRGRDDDGDEDVDDDEEDDEDDDNEDSAERQREKEEQRAMLFSHIEQVKLLVLGMEQRLQTREGELKKNVDRAEREGGRFEVLRRELDSISVA
;
A
#
# COMPACT_ATOMS: atom_id res chain seq x y z
N MET A 1 4.95 15.82 33.91
CA MET A 1 5.38 16.69 32.78
C MET A 1 6.22 17.85 33.30
N ARG A 2 7.39 18.15 32.71
CA ARG A 2 8.21 19.32 33.07
C ARG A 2 8.06 20.41 32.00
N ARG A 3 7.54 21.59 32.36
CA ARG A 3 7.49 22.77 31.47
C ARG A 3 8.90 23.35 31.36
N ALA A 4 9.55 23.19 30.21
CA ALA A 4 10.81 23.86 29.93
C ALA A 4 10.55 25.36 29.68
N GLN A 5 10.93 26.22 30.62
CA GLN A 5 10.89 27.68 30.42
C GLN A 5 12.12 28.11 29.62
N SER A 6 11.96 28.26 28.30
CA SER A 6 12.98 28.87 27.44
C SER A 6 12.88 30.40 27.56
N VAL A 7 13.53 30.96 28.58
CA VAL A 7 13.72 32.41 28.70
C VAL A 7 14.78 32.84 27.69
N ARG A 8 14.35 33.06 26.44
CA ARG A 8 15.22 33.66 25.42
C ARG A 8 15.36 35.15 25.70
N HIS A 9 16.47 35.52 26.32
CA HIS A 9 16.95 36.89 26.31
C HIS A 9 17.35 37.26 24.88
N TYR A 10 16.38 37.77 24.12
CA TYR A 10 16.70 38.51 22.90
C TYR A 10 17.44 39.76 23.34
N ALA A 11 18.75 39.78 23.12
CA ALA A 11 19.52 41.02 23.20
C ALA A 11 18.83 42.02 22.28
N ARG A 12 18.35 43.13 22.86
CA ARG A 12 17.88 44.26 22.05
C ARG A 12 19.04 44.64 21.14
N SER A 13 18.87 44.45 19.83
CA SER A 13 19.79 45.01 18.86
C SER A 13 19.62 46.52 18.97
N SER A 14 20.49 47.15 19.76
CA SER A 14 20.51 48.60 19.89
C SER A 14 20.66 49.17 18.50
N ILE A 15 19.73 50.03 18.09
CA ILE A 15 19.93 50.92 16.95
C ILE A 15 20.96 51.94 17.42
N ALA A 16 22.22 51.51 17.44
CA ALA A 16 23.36 52.38 17.39
C ALA A 16 23.38 52.91 15.95
N LEU A 17 22.67 54.01 15.73
CA LEU A 17 23.07 54.96 14.70
C LEU A 17 24.57 55.16 14.88
N ALA A 18 25.32 55.00 13.78
CA ALA A 18 26.76 54.81 13.84
C ALA A 18 27.48 56.09 14.30
N SER A 19 27.54 56.28 15.62
CA SER A 19 28.56 57.07 16.28
C SER A 19 29.89 56.32 16.11
N ASP A 20 30.51 56.53 14.95
CA ASP A 20 31.88 56.10 14.67
C ASP A 20 32.80 56.72 15.74
N ASP A 21 33.41 55.87 16.56
CA ASP A 21 34.22 56.25 17.73
C ASP A 21 35.56 56.94 17.34
N LEU A 22 35.71 57.22 16.03
CA LEU A 22 36.84 57.87 15.38
C LEU A 22 36.52 59.25 14.78
N GLY A 23 35.28 59.75 14.94
CA GLY A 23 34.95 61.17 14.69
C GLY A 23 35.13 61.67 13.25
N MET A 24 35.36 60.76 12.30
CA MET A 24 35.41 61.07 10.88
C MET A 24 33.98 61.22 10.38
N LEU A 25 33.45 62.45 10.45
CA LEU A 25 32.23 62.85 9.75
C LEU A 25 32.38 62.47 8.28
N ARG A 26 31.82 61.33 7.90
CA ARG A 26 31.78 60.90 6.51
C ARG A 26 30.82 61.88 5.83
N GLU A 27 31.35 62.77 5.00
CA GLU A 27 30.59 63.76 4.20
C GLU A 27 29.79 63.07 3.07
N GLY A 28 29.09 61.99 3.40
CA GLY A 28 28.07 61.40 2.55
C GLY A 28 26.84 62.30 2.61
N THR A 29 26.32 62.65 1.45
CA THR A 29 25.16 63.55 1.29
C THR A 29 23.81 62.93 1.67
N GLU A 30 23.81 61.77 2.36
CA GLU A 30 22.60 61.12 2.88
C GLU A 30 22.26 61.70 4.25
N THR A 31 21.02 62.14 4.46
CA THR A 31 20.59 62.62 5.78
C THR A 31 20.30 61.44 6.71
N ASP A 32 20.41 61.65 8.03
CA ASP A 32 20.02 60.63 9.03
C ASP A 32 18.57 60.16 8.82
N GLU A 33 17.70 61.03 8.30
CA GLU A 33 16.31 60.71 7.97
C GLU A 33 16.22 59.69 6.83
N ASP A 34 17.06 59.80 5.80
CA ASP A 34 17.10 58.87 4.67
C ASP A 34 17.64 57.48 5.08
N ILE A 35 18.60 57.44 6.00
CA ILE A 35 19.09 56.20 6.60
C ILE A 35 17.95 55.50 7.37
N LEU A 36 17.20 56.25 8.19
CA LEU A 36 16.05 55.72 8.93
C LEU A 36 14.92 55.25 8.00
N ARG A 37 14.64 55.97 6.91
CA ARG A 37 13.68 55.54 5.87
C ARG A 37 14.12 54.23 5.21
N ARG A 38 15.39 54.11 4.81
CA ARG A 38 15.95 52.88 4.21
C ARG A 38 15.84 51.69 5.17
N GLN A 39 16.19 51.88 6.45
CA GLN A 39 16.06 50.85 7.49
C GLN A 39 14.59 50.45 7.74
N LEU A 40 13.65 51.41 7.75
CA LEU A 40 12.23 51.12 7.93
C LEU A 40 11.70 50.27 6.78
N ILE A 41 12.00 50.64 5.53
CA ILE A 41 11.62 49.86 4.33
C ILE A 41 12.23 48.45 4.35
N GLU A 42 13.48 48.30 4.79
CA GLU A 42 14.11 47.00 4.94
C GLU A 42 13.41 46.15 6.02
N LYS A 43 13.00 46.75 7.14
CA LYS A 43 12.25 46.08 8.21
C LYS A 43 10.83 45.71 7.80
N ASP A 44 10.14 46.53 7.01
CA ASP A 44 8.84 46.20 6.46
C ASP A 44 8.95 45.02 5.46
N ARG A 45 9.95 45.04 4.57
CA ARG A 45 10.27 43.91 3.68
C ARG A 45 10.63 42.63 4.46
N GLU A 46 11.31 42.73 5.59
CA GLU A 46 11.57 41.59 6.48
C GLU A 46 10.28 41.08 7.14
N CYS A 47 9.41 41.97 7.60
CA CYS A 47 8.10 41.62 8.15
C CYS A 47 7.22 40.90 7.12
N ASP A 48 7.18 41.35 5.87
CA ASP A 48 6.40 40.71 4.80
C ASP A 48 6.95 39.32 4.44
N LYS A 49 8.28 39.16 4.38
CA LYS A 49 8.92 37.84 4.23
C LYS A 49 8.53 36.90 5.37
N LEU A 50 8.58 37.37 6.62
CA LEU A 50 8.19 36.58 7.80
C LEU A 50 6.69 36.25 7.81
N ASN A 51 5.82 37.20 7.45
CA ASN A 51 4.38 36.97 7.32
C ASN A 51 4.07 35.93 6.24
N THR A 52 4.76 35.98 5.10
CA THR A 52 4.64 34.99 4.01
C THR A 52 5.06 33.61 4.50
N LEU A 53 6.21 33.51 5.18
CA LEU A 53 6.69 32.26 5.76
C LEU A 53 5.70 31.67 6.78
N VAL A 54 5.12 32.51 7.64
CA VAL A 54 4.09 32.09 8.62
C VAL A 54 2.84 31.56 7.91
N GLN A 55 2.38 32.19 6.83
CA GLN A 55 1.24 31.71 6.04
C GLN A 55 1.56 30.37 5.36
N THR A 56 2.75 30.22 4.75
CA THR A 56 3.20 28.96 4.16
C THR A 56 3.26 27.83 5.18
N LEU A 57 3.81 28.08 6.38
CA LEU A 57 3.86 27.09 7.47
C LEU A 57 2.46 26.74 8.00
N GLN A 58 1.54 27.70 8.08
CA GLN A 58 0.16 27.44 8.46
C GLN A 58 -0.58 26.59 7.40
N ALA A 59 -0.34 26.84 6.11
CA ALA A 59 -0.88 26.02 5.04
C ALA A 59 -0.33 24.58 5.08
N GLN A 60 0.98 24.40 5.29
CA GLN A 60 1.59 23.08 5.47
C GLN A 60 1.04 22.33 6.69
N LEU A 61 0.80 23.02 7.82
CA LEU A 61 0.20 22.43 9.02
C LEU A 61 -1.27 22.04 8.79
N ALA A 62 -2.03 22.82 8.01
CA ALA A 62 -3.43 22.53 7.69
C ALA A 62 -3.61 21.32 6.74
N VAL A 63 -2.61 21.04 5.88
CA VAL A 63 -2.60 19.88 4.97
C VAL A 63 -2.18 18.57 5.68
N ARG A 64 -1.61 18.65 6.88
CA ARG A 64 -1.14 17.48 7.62
C ARG A 64 -2.33 16.60 8.06
N PRO A 65 -2.36 15.30 7.73
CA PRO A 65 -3.42 14.41 8.19
C PRO A 65 -3.47 14.35 9.74
N PRO A 66 -4.66 14.16 10.33
CA PRO A 66 -4.80 14.11 11.78
C PRO A 66 -4.02 12.92 12.35
N LEU A 67 -3.56 13.08 13.59
CA LEU A 67 -2.74 12.05 14.26
C LEU A 67 -3.50 10.72 14.41
N GLU A 68 -4.82 10.79 14.51
CA GLU A 68 -5.72 9.63 14.61
C GLU A 68 -5.65 8.73 13.37
N ASP A 69 -5.68 9.30 12.15
CA ASP A 69 -5.55 8.56 10.89
C ASP A 69 -4.18 7.87 10.80
N VAL A 70 -3.11 8.57 11.20
CA VAL A 70 -1.75 8.00 11.21
C VAL A 70 -1.65 6.84 12.19
N GLN A 71 -2.29 6.95 13.37
CA GLN A 71 -2.35 5.85 14.34
C GLN A 71 -3.23 4.69 13.87
N ALA A 72 -4.33 4.96 13.16
CA ALA A 72 -5.19 3.93 12.58
C ALA A 72 -4.42 3.11 11.52
N LEU A 73 -3.75 3.79 10.59
CA LEU A 73 -2.88 3.14 9.59
C LEU A 73 -1.75 2.33 10.24
N GLN A 74 -1.14 2.82 11.32
CA GLN A 74 -0.12 2.06 12.06
C GLN A 74 -0.68 0.80 12.75
N LYS A 75 -1.93 0.83 13.23
CA LYS A 75 -2.61 -0.35 13.80
C LYS A 75 -2.96 -1.36 12.70
N GLU A 76 -3.48 -0.89 11.57
CA GLU A 76 -3.81 -1.72 10.42
C GLU A 76 -2.57 -2.40 9.84
N TYR A 77 -1.47 -1.67 9.67
CA TYR A 77 -0.19 -2.22 9.21
C TYR A 77 0.29 -3.38 10.11
N LYS A 78 0.28 -3.19 11.43
CA LYS A 78 0.64 -4.25 12.40
C LYS A 78 -0.30 -5.45 12.35
N ASN A 79 -1.58 -5.23 12.09
CA ASN A 79 -2.56 -6.31 11.92
C ASN A 79 -2.29 -7.13 10.64
N LEU A 80 -2.00 -6.45 9.53
CA LEU A 80 -1.62 -7.10 8.26
C LEU A 80 -0.30 -7.88 8.38
N GLU A 81 0.68 -7.34 9.09
CA GLU A 81 1.95 -8.01 9.39
C GLU A 81 1.74 -9.32 10.20
N LEU A 82 0.85 -9.29 11.20
CA LEU A 82 0.47 -10.47 11.98
C LEU A 82 -0.22 -11.54 11.13
N ILE A 83 -1.16 -11.13 10.25
CA ILE A 83 -1.87 -12.03 9.33
C ILE A 83 -0.90 -12.65 8.31
N LEU A 84 0.03 -11.86 7.77
CA LEU A 84 1.06 -12.34 6.84
C LEU A 84 1.96 -13.38 7.50
N SER A 85 2.46 -13.10 8.71
CA SER A 85 3.28 -14.04 9.48
C SER A 85 2.54 -15.35 9.80
N GLY A 86 1.26 -15.26 10.20
CA GLY A 86 0.40 -16.43 10.40
C GLY A 86 0.23 -17.27 9.13
N THR A 87 0.02 -16.61 7.99
CA THR A 87 -0.15 -17.25 6.67
C THR A 87 1.13 -17.95 6.21
N GLN A 88 2.30 -17.33 6.42
CA GLN A 88 3.60 -17.93 6.11
C GLN A 88 3.84 -19.22 6.91
N ARG A 89 3.62 -19.16 8.22
CA ARG A 89 3.75 -20.32 9.13
C ARG A 89 2.83 -21.47 8.74
N GLU A 90 1.61 -21.18 8.29
CA GLU A 90 0.68 -22.22 7.86
C GLU A 90 1.04 -22.82 6.48
N ASN A 91 1.59 -22.01 5.57
CA ASN A 91 2.16 -22.52 4.31
C ASN A 91 3.36 -23.45 4.57
N GLU A 92 4.25 -23.12 5.50
CA GLU A 92 5.38 -23.98 5.89
C GLU A 92 4.92 -25.33 6.46
N ARG A 93 3.87 -25.32 7.30
CA ARG A 93 3.23 -26.55 7.81
C ARG A 93 2.62 -27.38 6.69
N CYS A 94 1.87 -26.74 5.80
CA CYS A 94 1.23 -27.39 4.65
C CYS A 94 2.26 -28.05 3.72
N MET A 95 3.36 -27.36 3.41
CA MET A 95 4.48 -27.91 2.64
C MET A 95 5.13 -29.10 3.35
N SER A 96 5.36 -29.01 4.65
CA SER A 96 5.93 -30.10 5.47
C SER A 96 5.04 -31.35 5.47
N GLU A 97 3.72 -31.18 5.59
CA GLU A 97 2.75 -32.28 5.54
C GLU A 97 2.66 -32.90 4.14
N LEU A 98 2.69 -32.07 3.08
CA LEU A 98 2.73 -32.51 1.69
C LEU A 98 3.99 -33.35 1.40
N GLU A 99 5.14 -32.98 1.95
CA GLU A 99 6.37 -33.79 1.88
C GLU A 99 6.23 -35.13 2.64
N ARG A 100 5.62 -35.12 3.83
CA ARG A 100 5.34 -36.36 4.59
C ARG A 100 4.43 -37.31 3.83
N VAL A 101 3.40 -36.79 3.16
CA VAL A 101 2.50 -37.56 2.29
C VAL A 101 3.27 -38.15 1.09
N LYS A 102 4.09 -37.35 0.39
CA LYS A 102 4.95 -37.83 -0.71
C LYS A 102 5.95 -38.91 -0.27
N GLN A 103 6.50 -38.82 0.94
CA GLN A 103 7.38 -39.86 1.47
C GLN A 103 6.63 -41.17 1.73
N ARG A 104 5.40 -41.09 2.27
CA ARG A 104 4.52 -42.25 2.47
C ARG A 104 4.10 -42.89 1.15
N GLU A 105 3.73 -42.07 0.17
CA GLU A 105 3.39 -42.49 -1.21
C GLU A 105 4.53 -43.30 -1.81
N LYS A 106 5.75 -42.76 -1.86
CA LYS A 106 6.95 -43.47 -2.35
C LYS A 106 7.26 -44.78 -1.63
N LEU A 107 6.92 -44.90 -0.34
CA LEU A 107 7.09 -46.14 0.41
C LEU A 107 6.05 -47.19 -0.03
N LEU A 108 4.80 -46.77 -0.26
CA LEU A 108 3.74 -47.64 -0.76
C LEU A 108 4.00 -48.07 -2.21
N GLU A 109 4.42 -47.16 -3.09
CA GLU A 109 4.85 -47.47 -4.47
C GLU A 109 5.97 -48.52 -4.49
N ARG A 110 6.98 -48.38 -3.61
CA ARG A 110 8.06 -49.36 -3.47
C ARG A 110 7.54 -50.72 -3.02
N LYS A 111 6.58 -50.76 -2.10
CA LYS A 111 5.97 -52.01 -1.62
C LYS A 111 5.05 -52.67 -2.64
N LEU A 112 4.35 -51.89 -3.47
CA LEU A 112 3.61 -52.42 -4.62
C LEU A 112 4.56 -53.03 -5.66
N CYS A 113 5.67 -52.34 -5.96
CA CYS A 113 6.72 -52.85 -6.83
C CYS A 113 7.37 -54.15 -6.28
N GLU A 114 7.59 -54.25 -4.98
CA GLU A 114 8.13 -55.45 -4.31
C GLU A 114 7.16 -56.66 -4.36
N LEU A 115 5.85 -56.43 -4.31
CA LEU A 115 4.83 -57.49 -4.25
C LEU A 115 4.28 -57.92 -5.61
N VAL A 116 4.12 -56.98 -6.54
CA VAL A 116 3.45 -57.16 -7.85
C VAL A 116 4.43 -57.02 -9.02
N GLY A 117 5.64 -56.49 -8.77
CA GLY A 117 6.65 -56.18 -9.78
C GLY A 117 6.55 -54.74 -10.30
N GLU A 118 7.51 -54.36 -11.14
CA GLU A 118 7.66 -52.99 -11.67
C GLU A 118 6.43 -52.50 -12.45
N ASN A 119 5.66 -53.42 -13.05
CA ASN A 119 4.47 -53.14 -13.84
C ASN A 119 3.16 -53.11 -13.01
N TRP A 120 3.23 -52.90 -11.69
CA TRP A 120 2.06 -52.93 -10.80
C TRP A 120 0.90 -52.03 -11.23
N GLN A 121 1.16 -50.89 -11.90
CA GLN A 121 0.12 -50.03 -12.46
C GLN A 121 -0.68 -50.75 -13.55
N SER A 122 0.02 -51.34 -14.53
CA SER A 122 -0.56 -52.13 -15.62
C SER A 122 -1.24 -53.41 -15.12
N SER A 123 -0.69 -54.06 -14.11
CA SER A 123 -1.27 -55.28 -13.51
C SER A 123 -2.54 -55.02 -12.69
N LEU A 124 -2.82 -53.77 -12.33
CA LEU A 124 -4.00 -53.35 -11.58
C LEU A 124 -4.96 -52.47 -12.41
N ASP A 125 -4.72 -52.33 -13.72
CA ASP A 125 -5.43 -51.42 -14.64
C ASP A 125 -5.54 -49.97 -14.11
N ILE A 126 -4.57 -49.53 -13.29
CA ILE A 126 -4.53 -48.17 -12.76
C ILE A 126 -4.00 -47.27 -13.87
N PRO A 127 -4.79 -46.30 -14.36
CA PRO A 127 -4.30 -45.36 -15.37
C PRO A 127 -3.13 -44.58 -14.77
N SER A 128 -1.98 -44.57 -15.46
CA SER A 128 -0.80 -43.80 -15.03
C SER A 128 -1.19 -42.32 -14.91
N VAL A 129 -1.42 -41.87 -13.68
CA VAL A 129 -1.75 -40.48 -13.37
C VAL A 129 -0.44 -39.69 -13.48
N ASN A 130 -0.04 -39.41 -14.72
CA ASN A 130 1.18 -38.67 -15.02
C ASN A 130 1.11 -37.30 -14.31
N THR A 131 1.83 -37.20 -13.20
CA THR A 131 1.72 -36.10 -12.21
C THR A 131 2.09 -34.74 -12.80
N SER A 132 2.68 -34.74 -14.00
CA SER A 132 2.98 -33.60 -14.86
C SER A 132 1.82 -32.62 -15.10
N LEU A 133 0.56 -33.03 -14.94
CA LEU A 133 -0.61 -32.16 -15.16
C LEU A 133 -0.87 -31.13 -14.04
N LEU A 134 -0.30 -31.30 -12.83
CA LEU A 134 -0.43 -30.31 -11.75
C LEU A 134 0.49 -29.08 -11.92
N GLY A 135 1.33 -29.04 -12.96
CA GLY A 135 2.27 -27.96 -13.23
C GLY A 135 1.79 -26.83 -14.14
N ASN A 136 0.56 -26.88 -14.68
CA ASN A 136 0.11 -25.93 -15.70
C ASN A 136 -1.20 -25.19 -15.30
N PRO A 137 -1.12 -24.03 -14.60
CA PRO A 137 -2.28 -23.36 -13.97
C PRO A 137 -3.20 -22.60 -14.94
N LEU A 138 -3.15 -22.89 -16.25
CA LEU A 138 -3.77 -22.06 -17.31
C LEU A 138 -4.43 -22.90 -18.42
N GLN A 139 -5.39 -23.77 -18.08
CA GLN A 139 -6.47 -24.18 -18.99
C GLN A 139 -7.78 -24.38 -18.19
N PRO A 140 -8.87 -23.65 -18.50
CA PRO A 140 -10.18 -23.95 -17.92
C PRO A 140 -10.73 -25.22 -18.58
N ILE A 141 -10.83 -26.31 -17.82
CA ILE A 141 -11.39 -27.58 -18.31
C ILE A 141 -12.86 -27.38 -18.68
N ARG A 142 -13.13 -27.28 -19.98
CA ARG A 142 -14.45 -27.39 -20.58
C ARG A 142 -14.77 -28.87 -20.84
N SER A 143 -15.42 -29.52 -19.87
CA SER A 143 -16.21 -30.74 -20.07
C SER A 143 -17.48 -30.60 -19.24
N ALA A 144 -18.69 -30.49 -19.80
CA ALA A 144 -19.36 -31.43 -20.70
C ALA A 144 -19.47 -32.82 -20.06
N GLY A 145 -20.60 -33.06 -19.37
CA GLY A 145 -20.80 -34.23 -18.50
C GLY A 145 -21.73 -33.92 -17.31
N HIS A 146 -22.84 -33.23 -17.53
CA HIS A 146 -24.13 -33.92 -17.71
C HIS A 146 -24.65 -34.58 -16.42
N HIS A 147 -25.09 -33.77 -15.45
CA HIS A 147 -26.04 -34.18 -14.41
C HIS A 147 -27.28 -33.27 -14.48
N GLN A 148 -28.29 -33.72 -15.23
CA GLN A 148 -29.65 -33.19 -15.12
C GLN A 148 -30.24 -33.55 -13.75
N ARG A 149 -30.57 -32.55 -12.91
CA ARG A 149 -31.68 -32.64 -11.93
C ARG A 149 -32.36 -31.28 -11.73
N SER A 150 -33.29 -30.99 -12.64
CA SER A 150 -34.65 -30.44 -12.41
C SER A 150 -34.95 -29.44 -11.28
N HIS A 151 -35.43 -28.25 -11.71
CA HIS A 151 -36.48 -27.38 -11.11
C HIS A 151 -36.30 -26.96 -9.62
N THR A 152 -35.99 -25.70 -9.29
CA THR A 152 -36.91 -24.55 -9.11
C THR A 152 -36.11 -23.35 -8.49
N ILE A 153 -36.51 -22.07 -8.45
CA ILE A 153 -37.69 -21.30 -8.93
C ILE A 153 -37.28 -19.81 -9.19
N SER A 154 -37.91 -19.17 -10.18
CA SER A 154 -38.21 -17.71 -10.39
C SER A 154 -37.25 -16.54 -9.99
N SER A 155 -37.18 -15.57 -10.92
CA SER A 155 -37.08 -14.08 -10.76
C SER A 155 -35.82 -13.48 -10.08
N SER A 156 -35.17 -12.42 -10.59
CA SER A 156 -35.66 -11.26 -11.40
C SER A 156 -34.62 -10.74 -12.41
N PRO A 157 -34.98 -9.90 -13.40
CA PRO A 157 -34.07 -9.43 -14.46
C PRO A 157 -33.43 -8.07 -14.18
N VAL A 158 -32.21 -7.84 -14.69
CA VAL A 158 -31.66 -6.49 -14.94
C VAL A 158 -31.08 -6.39 -16.35
N THR A 159 -31.80 -5.60 -17.15
CA THR A 159 -31.42 -4.80 -18.32
C THR A 159 -30.06 -5.03 -18.99
N THR A 160 -30.11 -5.56 -20.21
CA THR A 160 -29.09 -5.37 -21.23
C THR A 160 -28.95 -3.90 -21.62
N LEU A 161 -27.75 -3.34 -21.59
CA LEU A 161 -27.36 -2.27 -22.51
C LEU A 161 -26.21 -2.78 -23.37
N SER A 162 -26.54 -3.22 -24.58
CA SER A 162 -25.57 -3.61 -25.59
C SER A 162 -25.06 -2.35 -26.29
N GLY A 163 -23.74 -2.15 -26.28
CA GLY A 163 -23.07 -1.02 -26.89
C GLY A 163 -21.74 -1.48 -27.46
N MET A 164 -21.73 -1.65 -28.78
CA MET A 164 -20.59 -1.81 -29.69
C MET A 164 -19.37 -0.99 -29.19
N TYR A 165 -18.11 -1.44 -29.31
CA TYR A 165 -17.40 -1.66 -30.57
C TYR A 165 -16.37 -2.81 -30.50
N SER A 166 -16.27 -3.58 -31.59
CA SER A 166 -15.10 -4.45 -31.83
C SER A 166 -13.94 -3.63 -32.39
N ALA A 167 -12.79 -3.64 -31.72
CA ALA A 167 -11.52 -3.15 -32.28
C ALA A 167 -10.40 -4.17 -32.05
N ASN A 168 -10.34 -5.15 -32.95
CA ASN A 168 -9.30 -6.17 -33.03
C ASN A 168 -7.90 -5.54 -33.22
N ARG A 169 -7.03 -5.61 -32.20
CA ARG A 169 -5.59 -5.38 -32.34
C ARG A 169 -4.80 -6.42 -31.56
N HIS A 170 -4.17 -7.33 -32.30
CA HIS A 170 -3.18 -8.26 -31.77
C HIS A 170 -1.83 -7.53 -31.68
N SER A 171 -1.23 -7.48 -30.49
CA SER A 171 0.17 -7.03 -30.33
C SER A 171 1.11 -8.25 -30.38
N PRO A 172 2.20 -8.22 -31.18
CA PRO A 172 3.13 -9.33 -31.27
C PRO A 172 4.07 -9.37 -30.07
N SER A 173 4.23 -10.55 -29.46
CA SER A 173 5.20 -10.78 -28.38
C SER A 173 6.65 -10.69 -28.91
N PRO A 174 7.55 -9.91 -28.28
CA PRO A 174 8.96 -9.92 -28.65
C PRO A 174 9.63 -11.23 -28.20
N SER A 175 10.14 -11.99 -29.16
CA SER A 175 10.90 -13.22 -28.89
C SER A 175 12.33 -12.87 -28.43
N LEU A 176 12.59 -12.96 -27.12
CA LEU A 176 13.95 -12.78 -26.59
C LEU A 176 14.82 -14.02 -26.86
N ARG A 177 15.50 -13.93 -28.00
CA ARG A 177 16.49 -14.85 -28.53
C ARG A 177 17.79 -14.84 -27.71
N GLY A 178 18.07 -15.95 -27.03
CA GLY A 178 19.44 -16.47 -26.84
C GLY A 178 20.36 -15.79 -25.81
N GLY A 179 20.47 -16.40 -24.63
CA GLY A 179 21.54 -16.16 -23.66
C GLY A 179 22.22 -17.46 -23.22
N LYS A 180 23.28 -17.88 -23.91
CA LYS A 180 24.12 -19.03 -23.48
C LYS A 180 25.26 -18.56 -22.56
N GLY A 181 25.38 -19.18 -21.39
CA GLY A 181 26.52 -19.04 -20.47
C GLY A 181 26.27 -18.00 -19.36
N ARG A 182 26.64 -18.25 -18.11
CA ARG A 182 27.85 -18.93 -17.61
C ARG A 182 27.59 -19.71 -16.32
N ARG A 183 28.41 -20.75 -16.09
CA ARG A 183 28.55 -21.38 -14.76
C ARG A 183 29.35 -20.44 -13.84
N GLY A 184 28.82 -20.20 -12.64
CA GLY A 184 29.53 -19.70 -11.45
C GLY A 184 28.68 -20.13 -10.25
N SER A 185 29.05 -21.13 -9.46
CA SER A 185 30.26 -21.22 -8.63
C SER A 185 30.34 -20.09 -7.61
N TYR A 186 29.44 -20.13 -6.64
CA TYR A 186 29.57 -19.37 -5.39
C TYR A 186 29.59 -20.37 -4.23
N TYR A 187 30.60 -20.21 -3.36
CA TYR A 187 30.79 -21.04 -2.18
C TYR A 187 29.68 -20.79 -1.17
N SER A 188 29.15 -21.85 -0.56
CA SER A 188 28.37 -21.74 0.66
C SER A 188 29.30 -21.37 1.81
N HIS A 189 29.18 -20.14 2.31
CA HIS A 189 29.60 -19.82 3.66
C HIS A 189 28.44 -20.13 4.60
N ASP A 190 28.51 -21.30 5.22
CA ASP A 190 27.62 -21.68 6.31
C ASP A 190 28.05 -20.92 7.57
N ASN A 191 27.16 -20.09 8.13
CA ASN A 191 27.53 -19.11 9.14
C ASN A 191 26.41 -18.86 10.15
N GLY A 192 26.55 -19.46 11.34
CA GLY A 192 26.17 -18.81 12.60
C GLY A 192 24.72 -18.91 13.07
N SER A 193 24.53 -19.76 14.08
CA SER A 193 23.81 -19.48 15.34
C SER A 193 22.82 -18.31 15.41
N SER A 194 21.55 -18.63 15.67
CA SER A 194 20.64 -17.77 16.43
C SER A 194 19.64 -18.60 17.25
N ALA A 195 20.09 -19.06 18.41
CA ALA A 195 19.21 -19.60 19.45
C ALA A 195 18.52 -18.43 20.19
N SER A 196 17.41 -17.96 19.64
CA SER A 196 16.60 -16.89 20.25
C SER A 196 15.69 -17.48 21.32
N GLN A 197 16.01 -17.21 22.59
CA GLN A 197 15.23 -17.61 23.75
C GLN A 197 14.08 -16.63 23.98
N ASP A 198 12.84 -17.04 23.70
CA ASP A 198 11.64 -16.27 24.02
C ASP A 198 11.56 -15.95 25.52
N GLN A 199 11.51 -14.66 25.85
CA GLN A 199 11.02 -14.17 27.15
C GLN A 199 9.81 -13.28 26.94
N VAL A 200 8.64 -13.88 27.16
CA VAL A 200 7.36 -13.18 27.30
C VAL A 200 7.26 -12.65 28.72
N ARG A 201 7.11 -11.33 28.88
CA ARG A 201 6.35 -10.66 29.96
C ARG A 201 6.21 -9.18 29.61
N ASP A 202 5.02 -8.75 29.22
CA ASP A 202 3.89 -8.43 30.11
C ASP A 202 4.14 -7.11 30.86
N SER A 203 3.45 -6.06 30.40
CA SER A 203 3.41 -4.72 30.99
C SER A 203 2.08 -4.08 30.60
N LEU A 204 1.05 -4.54 31.31
CA LEU A 204 -0.18 -3.82 31.61
C LEU A 204 0.12 -2.38 32.12
N LEU A 205 -0.92 -1.54 32.20
CA LEU A 205 -0.97 -0.10 32.61
C LEU A 205 -1.13 0.85 31.39
N GLU A 206 -2.05 1.82 31.38
CA GLU A 206 -3.12 2.18 32.34
C GLU A 206 -4.20 2.99 31.61
N GLU A 207 -5.47 2.89 32.01
CA GLU A 207 -6.52 3.81 31.54
C GLU A 207 -6.47 5.13 32.34
N GLY A 208 -6.77 6.27 31.69
CA GLY A 208 -6.97 7.54 32.41
C GLY A 208 -7.39 8.70 31.49
N PRO A 209 -8.29 9.62 31.91
CA PRO A 209 -9.23 10.22 30.96
C PRO A 209 -9.16 11.76 30.81
N ASP A 210 -9.97 12.26 29.86
CA ASP A 210 -10.59 13.58 29.74
C ASP A 210 -9.79 14.88 29.95
N SER A 211 -9.74 15.72 28.89
CA SER A 211 -9.97 17.19 28.91
C SER A 211 -9.43 17.89 27.64
N PRO A 212 -9.88 19.12 27.30
CA PRO A 212 -11.26 19.60 27.27
C PRO A 212 -11.60 20.34 25.96
N VAL A 213 -12.90 20.59 25.74
CA VAL A 213 -13.44 21.36 24.60
C VAL A 213 -12.81 22.76 24.48
N THR A 214 -12.16 23.06 23.36
CA THR A 214 -11.80 24.43 22.94
C THR A 214 -12.80 24.97 21.93
N GLN A 215 -13.65 25.89 22.39
CA GLN A 215 -14.53 26.69 21.53
C GLN A 215 -13.73 27.75 20.73
N ARG A 216 -14.43 28.40 19.78
CA ARG A 216 -14.15 29.74 19.20
C ARG A 216 -12.98 29.79 18.17
N ARG A 217 -13.03 30.56 17.07
CA ARG A 217 -13.91 31.70 16.67
C ARG A 217 -14.30 31.65 15.18
N LYS A 218 -15.39 32.37 14.81
CA LYS A 218 -15.73 32.69 13.41
C LYS A 218 -14.75 33.73 12.82
N PRO A 219 -14.36 33.63 11.53
CA PRO A 219 -13.62 34.70 10.85
C PRO A 219 -14.53 35.89 10.50
N GLN A 220 -14.07 37.11 10.79
CA GLN A 220 -14.74 38.33 10.33
C GLN A 220 -14.38 38.63 8.87
N ARG A 221 -15.40 38.86 8.03
CA ARG A 221 -15.21 39.41 6.69
C ARG A 221 -14.68 40.85 6.81
N ARG A 222 -13.53 41.14 6.21
CA ARG A 222 -13.08 42.52 5.95
C ARG A 222 -13.08 42.77 4.44
N SER A 223 -14.02 43.61 3.99
CA SER A 223 -13.94 44.20 2.66
C SER A 223 -12.65 45.00 2.53
N ARG A 224 -11.89 44.77 1.45
CA ARG A 224 -10.94 45.77 0.96
C ARG A 224 -11.64 46.59 -0.13
N ARG A 225 -11.67 47.91 0.11
CA ARG A 225 -11.71 48.91 -0.96
C ARG A 225 -10.44 48.67 -1.81
N GLY A 226 -10.45 48.85 -3.13
CA GLY A 226 -11.03 50.02 -3.79
C GLY A 226 -10.01 51.15 -3.64
N ARG A 227 -8.99 51.11 -4.48
CA ARG A 227 -8.00 52.17 -4.62
C ARG A 227 -7.53 52.16 -6.05
N ASP A 228 -8.16 53.02 -6.83
CA ASP A 228 -7.65 53.57 -8.07
C ASP A 228 -6.37 54.35 -7.70
N ASP A 229 -5.31 54.19 -8.49
CA ASP A 229 -4.12 55.05 -8.45
C ASP A 229 -3.58 55.07 -9.89
N ASP A 230 -3.84 56.17 -10.58
CA ASP A 230 -3.40 56.39 -11.95
C ASP A 230 -1.89 56.67 -11.95
N GLY A 231 -1.14 55.96 -12.80
CA GLY A 231 0.31 55.99 -12.84
C GLY A 231 0.83 55.69 -14.24
N ASP A 232 0.59 56.61 -15.17
CA ASP A 232 1.29 56.64 -16.46
C ASP A 232 2.79 56.89 -16.21
N GLU A 233 3.61 55.86 -16.42
CA GLU A 233 5.02 56.03 -16.73
C GLU A 233 5.30 55.27 -18.03
N ASP A 234 5.26 56.00 -19.15
CA ASP A 234 5.75 55.53 -20.46
C ASP A 234 7.25 55.23 -20.33
N VAL A 235 7.60 53.95 -20.30
CA VAL A 235 8.99 53.47 -20.42
C VAL A 235 9.08 52.64 -21.70
N ASP A 236 9.48 53.32 -22.78
CA ASP A 236 9.95 52.69 -24.00
C ASP A 236 11.33 52.04 -23.75
N ASP A 237 11.34 50.84 -23.15
CA ASP A 237 12.52 49.94 -23.17
C ASP A 237 12.22 48.77 -24.13
N ASP A 238 12.73 48.90 -25.36
CA ASP A 238 12.81 47.83 -26.37
C ASP A 238 13.84 46.76 -25.93
N GLU A 239 13.52 45.96 -24.91
CA GLU A 239 14.23 44.69 -24.65
C GLU A 239 13.63 43.57 -25.52
N GLU A 240 14.29 43.30 -26.66
CA GLU A 240 13.86 42.32 -27.66
C GLU A 240 13.84 40.87 -27.12
N ASP A 241 12.62 40.33 -26.96
CA ASP A 241 12.17 38.92 -27.09
C ASP A 241 13.25 37.81 -27.24
N ASP A 242 13.89 37.39 -26.13
CA ASP A 242 14.78 36.20 -26.07
C ASP A 242 14.34 35.15 -24.99
N GLU A 243 13.17 35.31 -24.34
CA GLU A 243 12.73 34.43 -23.22
C GLU A 243 11.95 33.14 -23.61
N ASP A 244 11.66 32.89 -24.90
CA ASP A 244 10.73 31.82 -25.30
C ASP A 244 11.30 30.37 -25.24
N ASP A 245 12.62 30.17 -25.20
CA ASP A 245 13.27 28.86 -25.42
C ASP A 245 13.22 27.91 -24.19
N ASP A 246 13.09 28.45 -22.96
CA ASP A 246 13.02 27.65 -21.71
C ASP A 246 11.64 26.99 -21.47
N ASN A 247 10.62 27.36 -22.26
CA ASN A 247 9.23 26.97 -22.00
C ASN A 247 8.90 25.55 -22.53
N GLU A 248 9.51 25.12 -23.65
CA GLU A 248 9.24 23.81 -24.26
C GLU A 248 9.68 22.63 -23.37
N ASP A 249 10.86 22.71 -22.77
CA ASP A 249 11.42 21.69 -21.86
C ASP A 249 10.58 21.54 -20.57
N SER A 250 9.82 22.58 -20.19
CA SER A 250 8.86 22.52 -19.09
C SER A 250 7.63 21.67 -19.43
N ALA A 251 7.14 21.75 -20.68
CA ALA A 251 5.96 21.05 -21.17
C ALA A 251 6.23 19.56 -21.45
N GLU A 252 7.41 19.22 -21.98
CA GLU A 252 7.80 17.82 -22.18
C GLU A 252 7.91 17.07 -20.84
N ARG A 253 8.55 17.68 -19.83
CA ARG A 253 8.61 17.14 -18.45
C ARG A 253 7.24 17.03 -17.76
N GLN A 254 6.21 17.77 -18.22
CA GLN A 254 4.84 17.56 -17.75
C GLN A 254 4.20 16.33 -18.42
N ARG A 255 4.36 16.19 -19.75
CA ARG A 255 3.87 15.01 -20.49
C ARG A 255 4.46 13.70 -19.95
N GLU A 256 5.76 13.63 -19.71
CA GLU A 256 6.40 12.44 -19.10
C GLU A 256 5.77 12.07 -17.74
N LYS A 257 5.48 13.07 -16.89
CA LYS A 257 4.83 12.85 -15.58
C LYS A 257 3.40 12.37 -15.72
N GLU A 258 2.67 12.84 -16.74
CA GLU A 258 1.32 12.37 -17.05
C GLU A 258 1.31 10.94 -17.59
N GLU A 259 2.25 10.58 -18.45
CA GLU A 259 2.43 9.20 -18.94
C GLU A 259 2.82 8.24 -17.81
N GLN A 260 3.75 8.63 -16.93
CA GLN A 260 4.11 7.84 -15.74
C GLN A 260 2.90 7.66 -14.80
N ARG A 261 2.08 8.71 -14.60
CA ARG A 261 0.83 8.60 -13.84
C ARG A 261 -0.16 7.65 -14.51
N ALA A 262 -0.37 7.74 -15.82
CA ALA A 262 -1.26 6.86 -16.56
C ALA A 262 -0.82 5.38 -16.48
N MET A 263 0.49 5.12 -16.60
CA MET A 263 1.08 3.79 -16.41
C MET A 263 0.85 3.26 -14.99
N LEU A 264 1.05 4.10 -13.97
CA LEU A 264 0.81 3.74 -12.57
C LEU A 264 -0.68 3.41 -12.32
N PHE A 265 -1.60 4.22 -12.84
CA PHE A 265 -3.04 3.98 -12.74
C PHE A 265 -3.45 2.65 -13.39
N SER A 266 -2.95 2.35 -14.59
CA SER A 266 -3.18 1.08 -15.28
C SER A 266 -2.68 -0.12 -14.46
N HIS A 267 -1.49 -0.01 -13.85
CA HIS A 267 -0.96 -1.06 -12.98
C HIS A 267 -1.81 -1.26 -11.71
N ILE A 268 -2.24 -0.16 -11.07
CA ILE A 268 -3.15 -0.21 -9.90
C ILE A 268 -4.48 -0.88 -10.26
N GLU A 269 -5.04 -0.60 -11.44
CA GLU A 269 -6.28 -1.21 -11.92
C GLU A 269 -6.10 -2.72 -12.18
N GLN A 270 -5.00 -3.12 -12.79
CA GLN A 270 -4.66 -4.54 -12.99
C GLN A 270 -4.54 -5.30 -11.66
N VAL A 271 -3.90 -4.69 -10.65
CA VAL A 271 -3.77 -5.28 -9.30
C VAL A 271 -5.16 -5.37 -8.62
N LYS A 272 -6.00 -4.34 -8.72
CA LYS A 272 -7.38 -4.37 -8.21
C LYS A 272 -8.21 -5.51 -8.81
N LEU A 273 -8.14 -5.70 -10.13
CA LEU A 273 -8.83 -6.79 -10.82
C LEU A 273 -8.31 -8.18 -10.39
N LEU A 274 -7.00 -8.33 -10.18
CA LEU A 274 -6.41 -9.56 -9.68
C LEU A 274 -6.88 -9.88 -8.25
N VAL A 275 -6.86 -8.90 -7.36
CA VAL A 275 -7.34 -9.02 -5.96
C VAL A 275 -8.82 -9.40 -5.93
N LEU A 276 -9.67 -8.71 -6.68
CA LEU A 276 -11.10 -9.02 -6.77
C LEU A 276 -11.36 -10.45 -7.31
N GLY A 277 -10.57 -10.89 -8.29
CA GLY A 277 -10.62 -12.27 -8.79
C GLY A 277 -10.12 -13.31 -7.79
N MET A 278 -9.16 -12.97 -6.91
CA MET A 278 -8.70 -13.83 -5.82
C MET A 278 -9.76 -13.95 -4.72
N GLU A 279 -10.33 -12.82 -4.30
CA GLU A 279 -11.44 -12.71 -3.34
C GLU A 279 -12.61 -13.63 -3.73
N GLN A 280 -13.09 -13.53 -4.98
CA GLN A 280 -14.20 -14.35 -5.48
C GLN A 280 -13.89 -15.86 -5.46
N ARG A 281 -12.66 -16.26 -5.79
CA ARG A 281 -12.24 -17.68 -5.72
C ARG A 281 -12.13 -18.16 -4.29
N LEU A 282 -11.71 -17.31 -3.36
CA LEU A 282 -11.61 -17.63 -1.93
C LEU A 282 -13.00 -17.83 -1.32
N GLN A 283 -13.93 -16.90 -1.54
CA GLN A 283 -15.33 -17.01 -1.11
C GLN A 283 -16.02 -18.27 -1.67
N THR A 284 -15.72 -18.64 -2.92
CA THR A 284 -16.26 -19.87 -3.53
C THR A 284 -15.77 -21.12 -2.80
N ARG A 285 -14.45 -21.19 -2.53
CA ARG A 285 -13.83 -22.31 -1.77
C ARG A 285 -14.31 -22.37 -0.33
N GLU A 286 -14.50 -21.23 0.33
CA GLU A 286 -15.07 -21.16 1.68
C GLU A 286 -16.49 -21.74 1.71
N GLY A 287 -17.32 -21.37 0.72
CA GLY A 287 -18.68 -21.92 0.58
C GLY A 287 -18.71 -23.43 0.30
N GLU A 288 -17.73 -23.98 -0.41
CA GLU A 288 -17.58 -25.43 -0.61
C GLU A 288 -17.07 -26.14 0.66
N LEU A 289 -16.07 -25.56 1.33
CA LEU A 289 -15.51 -26.10 2.56
C LEU A 289 -16.57 -26.15 3.67
N LYS A 290 -17.36 -25.09 3.83
CA LYS A 290 -18.48 -25.04 4.78
C LYS A 290 -19.50 -26.15 4.54
N LYS A 291 -19.92 -26.36 3.28
CA LYS A 291 -20.83 -27.48 2.92
C LYS A 291 -20.24 -28.85 3.23
N ASN A 292 -18.92 -29.02 3.09
CA ASN A 292 -18.23 -30.26 3.42
C ASN A 292 -18.14 -30.47 4.94
N VAL A 293 -17.90 -29.43 5.73
CA VAL A 293 -17.96 -29.48 7.20
C VAL A 293 -19.38 -29.82 7.67
N ASP A 294 -20.40 -29.08 7.20
CA ASP A 294 -21.81 -29.33 7.53
C ASP A 294 -22.22 -30.79 7.20
N ARG A 295 -21.62 -31.39 6.17
CA ARG A 295 -21.85 -32.78 5.76
C ARG A 295 -21.15 -33.75 6.69
N ALA A 296 -19.87 -33.52 7.01
CA ALA A 296 -19.10 -34.35 7.93
C ALA A 296 -19.71 -34.35 9.33
N GLU A 297 -20.22 -33.21 9.82
CA GLU A 297 -20.96 -33.11 11.08
C GLU A 297 -22.25 -33.94 11.06
N ARG A 298 -23.03 -33.87 9.97
CA ARG A 298 -24.24 -34.70 9.79
C ARG A 298 -23.94 -36.19 9.70
N GLU A 299 -22.82 -36.58 9.09
CA GLU A 299 -22.38 -37.98 9.02
C GLU A 299 -21.86 -38.44 10.41
N GLY A 300 -21.09 -37.61 11.12
CA GLY A 300 -20.67 -37.85 12.50
C GLY A 300 -21.85 -38.04 13.47
N GLY A 301 -22.87 -37.19 13.41
CA GLY A 301 -24.08 -37.33 14.22
C GLY A 301 -24.85 -38.64 13.96
N ARG A 302 -24.81 -39.18 12.72
CA ARG A 302 -25.37 -40.51 12.41
C ARG A 302 -24.55 -41.64 13.05
N PHE A 303 -23.21 -41.54 13.02
CA PHE A 303 -22.35 -42.51 13.68
C PHE A 303 -22.51 -42.50 15.21
N GLU A 304 -22.76 -41.35 15.84
CA GLU A 304 -23.09 -41.30 17.26
C GLU A 304 -24.40 -42.04 17.60
N VAL A 305 -25.44 -41.92 16.77
CA VAL A 305 -26.71 -42.64 16.98
C VAL A 305 -26.48 -44.14 16.88
N LEU A 306 -25.84 -44.61 15.81
CA LEU A 306 -25.51 -46.03 15.63
C LEU A 306 -24.64 -46.59 16.77
N ARG A 307 -23.73 -45.76 17.32
CA ARG A 307 -22.92 -46.14 18.48
C ARG A 307 -23.79 -46.31 19.74
N ARG A 308 -24.72 -45.40 20.02
CA ARG A 308 -25.66 -45.53 21.16
C ARG A 308 -26.55 -46.78 21.02
N GLU A 309 -26.99 -47.10 19.79
CA GLU A 309 -27.75 -48.31 19.52
C GLU A 309 -26.91 -49.57 19.80
N LEU A 310 -25.67 -49.64 19.31
CA LEU A 310 -24.75 -50.75 19.59
C LEU A 310 -24.43 -50.89 21.09
N ASP A 311 -24.14 -49.77 21.77
CA ASP A 311 -23.89 -49.75 23.21
C ASP A 311 -25.13 -50.25 24.00
N SER A 312 -26.36 -49.95 23.54
CA SER A 312 -27.59 -50.46 24.15
C SER A 312 -27.83 -51.96 23.92
N ILE A 313 -27.43 -52.50 22.77
CA ILE A 313 -27.53 -53.94 22.46
C ILE A 313 -26.52 -54.74 23.29
N SER A 314 -25.34 -54.17 23.54
CA SER A 314 -24.24 -54.81 24.29
C SER A 314 -24.55 -55.03 25.79
N VAL A 315 -25.55 -54.33 26.33
CA VAL A 315 -25.92 -54.34 27.76
C VAL A 315 -27.12 -55.26 28.06
N ALA A 316 -27.77 -55.81 27.02
CA ALA A 316 -28.96 -56.67 27.12
C ALA A 316 -28.63 -58.17 27.04
#